data_AF-A0A6C0DZS6-F1
#
_entry.id   AF-A0A6C0DZS6-F1
#
_cell.length_a   1.000
_cell.length_b   1.000
_cell.length_c   1.000
_cell.angle_alpha   90.00
_cell.angle_beta   90.00
_cell.angle_gamma   90.00
#
_symmetry.space_group_name_H-M   'P 1'
#
loop_
_entity.id
_entity.type
_entity.pdbx_description
1 polymer ?
#
loop_
_entity_poly.entity_id
_entity_poly.type
_entity_poly.pdbx_seq_one_letter_code
_entity_poly.pdbx_strand_id
1 'polypeptide(L)'
;MSDNIISDLINEIYFLPTLDENTEKIYYEKYNEMLEIHEKEMLDYVFYANKKYIYKDIKNSVIRDDKQFRKDVIAKYNNKCIISNNDIIMCDVAHIIPFCEANEFEKYDVNNGLLLSSELHKLFDKKLLKINPETRLIEIDNVLLQIENNKCNIYHNKEIVLDDATIKYLSKIY
;
A
#
# COMPACT_ATOMS: atom_id res chain seq x y z
N MET A 1 3.08 -29.85 -26.51
CA MET A 1 2.07 -28.76 -26.61
C MET A 1 2.60 -27.44 -26.05
N SER A 2 3.57 -27.43 -25.12
CA SER A 2 4.20 -26.22 -24.55
C SER A 2 5.16 -25.48 -25.50
N ASP A 3 5.86 -26.19 -26.39
CA ASP A 3 6.94 -25.60 -27.20
C ASP A 3 6.46 -24.58 -28.24
N ASN A 4 5.20 -24.69 -28.69
CA ASN A 4 4.63 -23.72 -29.65
C ASN A 4 4.38 -22.35 -29.00
N ILE A 5 3.85 -22.34 -27.78
CA ILE A 5 3.46 -21.11 -27.08
C ILE A 5 4.69 -20.25 -26.80
N ILE A 6 5.79 -20.84 -26.30
CA ILE A 6 7.02 -20.10 -26.02
C ILE A 6 7.60 -19.50 -27.31
N SER A 7 7.59 -20.24 -28.41
CA SER A 7 8.07 -19.73 -29.69
C SER A 7 7.24 -18.54 -30.17
N ASP A 8 5.91 -18.59 -30.01
CA ASP A 8 5.01 -17.50 -30.38
C ASP A 8 5.27 -16.25 -29.53
N LEU A 9 5.45 -16.40 -28.22
CA LEU A 9 5.80 -15.30 -27.31
C LEU A 9 7.14 -14.64 -27.67
N ILE A 10 8.16 -15.45 -28.01
CA ILE A 10 9.46 -14.95 -28.43
C ILE A 10 9.34 -14.14 -29.72
N ASN A 11 8.54 -14.62 -30.68
CA ASN A 11 8.28 -13.93 -31.94
C ASN A 11 7.58 -12.58 -31.71
N GLU A 12 6.63 -12.50 -30.77
CA GLU A 12 5.94 -11.27 -30.43
C GLU A 12 6.86 -10.18 -29.87
N ILE A 13 7.87 -10.57 -29.09
CA ILE A 13 8.83 -9.62 -28.52
C ILE A 13 10.08 -9.42 -29.38
N TYR A 14 10.23 -10.18 -30.47
CA TYR A 14 11.45 -10.22 -31.27
C TYR A 14 11.88 -8.82 -31.73
N PHE A 15 10.93 -8.02 -32.22
CA PHE A 15 11.16 -6.67 -32.74
C PHE A 15 11.21 -5.56 -31.67
N LEU A 16 11.12 -5.90 -30.38
CA LEU A 16 11.32 -4.88 -29.34
C LEU A 16 12.73 -4.30 -29.42
N PRO A 17 12.87 -2.96 -29.30
CA PRO A 17 14.16 -2.26 -29.39
C PRO A 17 15.10 -2.69 -28.26
N THR A 18 16.39 -2.35 -28.34
CA THR A 18 17.32 -2.60 -27.22
C THR A 18 16.77 -1.96 -25.93
N LEU A 19 16.83 -2.71 -24.83
CA LEU A 19 16.34 -2.24 -23.54
C LEU A 19 17.28 -1.16 -22.98
N ASP A 20 16.74 0.04 -22.78
CA ASP A 20 17.37 1.19 -22.13
C ASP A 20 16.29 2.06 -21.46
N GLU A 21 16.71 3.15 -20.80
CA GLU A 21 15.80 4.03 -20.04
C GLU A 21 14.68 4.63 -20.89
N ASN A 22 14.89 4.86 -22.19
CA ASN A 22 13.88 5.44 -23.07
C ASN A 22 12.91 4.39 -23.63
N THR A 23 13.32 3.12 -23.65
CA THR A 23 12.53 2.01 -24.21
C THR A 23 11.81 1.18 -23.15
N GLU A 24 12.15 1.31 -21.86
CA GLU A 24 11.53 0.58 -20.75
C GLU A 24 9.99 0.68 -20.76
N LYS A 25 9.44 1.83 -21.16
CA LYS A 25 7.98 2.02 -21.30
C LYS A 25 7.35 1.09 -22.35
N ILE A 26 8.01 0.90 -23.48
CA ILE A 26 7.52 0.03 -24.58
C ILE A 26 7.48 -1.43 -24.10
N TYR A 27 8.50 -1.85 -23.34
CA TYR A 27 8.54 -3.17 -22.72
C TYR A 27 7.42 -3.36 -21.71
N TYR A 28 7.16 -2.36 -20.88
CA TYR A 28 6.07 -2.40 -19.92
C TYR A 28 4.70 -2.54 -20.60
N GLU A 29 4.45 -1.77 -21.66
CA GLU A 29 3.20 -1.83 -22.42
C GLU A 29 3.02 -3.19 -23.10
N LYS A 30 4.07 -3.69 -23.78
CA LYS A 30 4.01 -5.00 -24.45
C LYS A 30 3.83 -6.15 -23.46
N TYR A 31 4.50 -6.11 -22.31
CA TYR A 31 4.32 -7.11 -21.26
C TYR A 31 2.87 -7.12 -20.75
N ASN A 32 2.28 -5.93 -20.49
CA ASN A 32 0.90 -5.83 -20.01
C ASN A 32 -0.12 -6.35 -21.03
N GLU A 33 0.06 -6.07 -22.32
CA GLU A 33 -0.79 -6.61 -23.40
C GLU A 33 -0.78 -8.15 -23.36
N MET A 34 0.42 -8.74 -23.26
CA MET A 34 0.57 -10.20 -23.24
C MET A 34 0.07 -10.83 -21.92
N LEU A 35 0.12 -10.10 -20.81
CA LEU A 35 -0.35 -10.56 -19.50
C LEU A 35 -1.87 -10.77 -19.44
N GLU A 36 -2.64 -10.16 -20.34
CA GLU A 36 -4.09 -10.37 -20.43
C GLU A 36 -4.46 -11.78 -20.91
N ILE A 37 -3.53 -12.44 -21.61
CA ILE A 37 -3.77 -13.71 -22.32
C ILE A 37 -2.81 -14.84 -21.91
N HIS A 38 -1.72 -14.52 -21.22
CA HIS A 38 -0.69 -15.48 -20.83
C HIS A 38 -0.36 -15.44 -19.34
N GLU A 39 0.09 -16.57 -18.80
CA GLU A 39 0.50 -16.69 -17.41
C GLU A 39 1.76 -15.86 -17.12
N LYS A 40 1.72 -15.09 -16.03
CA LYS A 40 2.80 -14.18 -15.60
C LYS A 40 4.17 -14.85 -15.51
N GLU A 41 4.21 -16.07 -14.98
CA GLU A 41 5.45 -16.83 -14.76
C GLU A 41 6.17 -17.13 -16.09
N MET A 42 5.41 -17.44 -17.15
CA MET A 42 5.95 -17.65 -18.48
C MET A 42 6.47 -16.35 -19.11
N LEU A 43 5.73 -15.24 -18.95
CA LEU A 43 6.14 -13.94 -19.46
C LEU A 43 7.40 -13.43 -18.77
N ASP A 44 7.50 -13.57 -17.45
CA ASP A 44 8.69 -13.23 -16.67
C ASP A 44 9.92 -13.98 -17.22
N TYR A 45 9.79 -15.27 -17.48
CA TYR A 45 10.86 -16.08 -18.05
C TYR A 45 11.25 -15.60 -19.47
N VAL A 46 10.29 -15.44 -20.37
CA VAL A 46 10.54 -15.09 -21.78
C VAL A 46 11.17 -13.70 -21.92
N PHE A 47 10.64 -12.69 -21.22
CA PHE A 47 11.17 -11.32 -21.27
C PHE A 47 12.55 -11.22 -20.64
N TYR A 48 12.79 -11.91 -19.52
CA TYR A 48 14.10 -11.91 -18.89
C TYR A 48 15.15 -12.63 -19.75
N ALA A 49 14.83 -13.83 -20.26
CA ALA A 49 15.76 -14.63 -21.04
C ALA A 49 16.17 -13.95 -22.34
N ASN A 50 15.22 -13.34 -23.06
CA ASN A 50 15.45 -12.81 -24.40
C ASN A 50 15.79 -11.31 -24.43
N LYS A 51 15.28 -10.54 -23.46
CA LYS A 51 15.38 -9.07 -23.48
C LYS A 51 15.95 -8.46 -22.20
N LYS A 52 16.26 -9.29 -21.19
CA LYS A 52 16.74 -8.84 -19.86
C LYS A 52 15.80 -7.85 -19.16
N TYR A 53 14.54 -7.83 -19.57
CA TYR A 53 13.51 -6.99 -18.97
C TYR A 53 12.93 -7.68 -17.72
N ILE A 54 12.76 -6.91 -16.65
CA ILE A 54 12.12 -7.35 -15.41
C ILE A 54 10.86 -6.51 -15.25
N TYR A 55 9.70 -7.16 -15.29
CA TYR A 55 8.43 -6.47 -15.14
C TYR A 55 8.30 -5.89 -13.73
N LYS A 56 8.10 -4.58 -13.65
CA LYS A 56 7.71 -3.87 -12.43
C LYS A 56 6.22 -3.65 -12.50
N ASP A 57 5.47 -4.13 -11.50
CA ASP A 57 4.04 -3.89 -11.44
C ASP A 57 3.74 -2.43 -11.05
N ILE A 58 3.79 -1.54 -12.05
CA ILE A 58 3.53 -0.11 -11.87
C ILE A 58 2.02 0.14 -11.70
N LYS A 59 1.13 -0.79 -12.13
CA LYS A 59 -0.32 -0.66 -11.88
C LYS A 59 -0.63 -0.68 -10.37
N ASN A 60 0.18 -1.37 -9.57
CA ASN A 60 0.12 -1.32 -8.11
C ASN A 60 0.92 -0.15 -7.49
N SER A 61 1.76 0.51 -8.27
CA SER A 61 2.38 1.79 -7.90
C SER A 61 1.53 2.93 -8.46
N VAL A 62 0.34 3.14 -7.88
CA VAL A 62 -0.40 4.38 -8.13
C VAL A 62 0.56 5.53 -7.88
N ILE A 63 0.77 6.40 -8.88
CA ILE A 63 1.41 7.71 -8.66
C ILE A 63 0.44 8.48 -7.76
N ARG A 64 0.59 8.31 -6.45
CA ARG A 64 -0.17 9.02 -5.43
C ARG A 64 0.44 10.41 -5.34
N ASP A 65 -0.20 11.40 -5.95
CA ASP A 65 0.05 12.80 -5.57
C ASP A 65 -0.78 13.12 -4.32
N ASP A 66 -0.39 12.52 -3.19
CA ASP A 66 -1.04 12.69 -1.89
C ASP A 66 -0.37 13.79 -1.05
N LYS A 67 0.48 14.63 -1.65
CA LYS A 67 1.27 15.64 -0.92
C LYS A 67 0.40 16.57 -0.09
N GLN A 68 -0.72 17.04 -0.64
CA GLN A 68 -1.62 17.93 0.08
C GLN A 68 -2.37 17.18 1.19
N PHE A 69 -2.93 16.01 0.87
CA PHE A 69 -3.55 15.12 1.86
C PHE A 69 -2.62 14.83 3.05
N ARG A 70 -1.36 14.46 2.79
CA ARG A 70 -0.37 14.20 3.86
C ARG A 70 -0.15 15.43 4.73
N LYS A 71 -0.01 16.62 4.14
CA LYS A 71 0.14 17.86 4.91
C LYS A 71 -1.08 18.14 5.78
N ASP A 72 -2.28 17.94 5.26
CA ASP A 72 -3.52 18.20 5.97
C ASP A 72 -3.70 17.24 7.15
N VAL A 73 -3.38 15.95 6.95
CA VAL A 73 -3.40 14.94 8.01
C VAL A 73 -2.38 15.27 9.09
N ILE A 74 -1.15 15.65 8.71
CA ILE A 74 -0.10 16.04 9.65
C ILE A 74 -0.54 17.24 10.50
N ALA A 75 -1.13 18.26 9.86
CA ALA A 75 -1.65 19.44 10.54
C ALA A 75 -2.80 19.09 11.50
N LYS A 76 -3.73 18.23 11.07
CA LYS A 76 -4.85 17.75 11.89
C LYS A 76 -4.40 17.12 13.21
N TYR A 77 -3.30 16.39 13.21
CA TYR A 77 -2.76 15.72 14.40
C TYR A 77 -1.62 16.50 15.09
N ASN A 78 -1.50 17.82 14.84
CA ASN A 78 -0.49 18.68 15.47
C ASN A 78 0.95 18.14 15.34
N ASN A 79 1.28 17.53 14.20
CA ASN A 79 2.59 16.92 13.93
C ASN A 79 2.97 15.78 14.89
N LYS A 80 2.01 15.11 15.52
CA LYS A 80 2.27 14.00 16.43
C LYS A 80 1.45 12.76 16.11
N CYS A 81 2.04 11.61 16.36
CA CYS A 81 1.32 10.34 16.29
C CYS A 81 0.12 10.36 17.23
N ILE A 82 -1.06 10.02 16.72
CA ILE A 82 -2.29 10.04 17.51
C ILE A 82 -2.33 8.97 18.61
N ILE A 83 -1.49 7.94 18.53
CA ILE A 83 -1.39 6.86 19.54
C ILE A 83 -0.18 7.05 20.46
N SER A 84 1.03 7.13 19.90
CA SER A 84 2.27 7.15 20.68
C SER A 84 2.72 8.55 21.11
N ASN A 85 2.11 9.61 20.56
CA ASN A 85 2.50 11.00 20.75
C ASN A 85 3.95 11.32 20.28
N ASN A 86 4.57 10.43 19.49
CA ASN A 86 5.87 10.68 18.86
C ASN A 86 5.79 11.83 17.86
N ASP A 87 6.90 12.55 17.69
CA ASP A 87 7.00 13.64 16.71
C ASP A 87 6.96 13.14 15.27
N ILE A 88 6.54 14.02 14.36
CA ILE A 88 6.35 13.77 12.93
C ILE A 88 7.56 13.09 12.24
N ILE A 89 8.78 13.31 12.71
CA ILE A 89 9.99 12.70 12.12
C ILE A 89 10.00 11.16 12.23
N MET A 90 9.23 10.60 13.16
CA MET A 90 9.07 9.15 13.36
C MET A 90 7.71 8.63 12.87
N CYS A 91 6.96 9.46 12.13
CA CYS A 91 5.59 9.18 11.77
C CYS A 91 5.37 9.16 10.26
N ASP A 92 4.36 8.40 9.87
CA ASP A 92 3.85 8.28 8.52
C ASP A 92 2.33 8.51 8.54
N VAL A 93 1.80 8.98 7.42
CA VAL A 93 0.36 9.10 7.21
C VAL A 93 -0.16 7.76 6.71
N ALA A 94 -1.05 7.16 7.48
CA ALA A 94 -1.78 5.94 7.14
C ALA A 94 -3.17 6.30 6.61
N HIS A 95 -3.56 5.68 5.49
CA HIS A 95 -4.95 5.71 5.06
C HIS A 95 -5.77 4.72 5.90
N ILE A 96 -6.96 5.11 6.35
CA ILE A 96 -7.88 4.19 7.05
C ILE A 96 -8.44 3.19 6.04
N ILE A 97 -9.13 3.69 5.01
CA ILE A 97 -9.49 2.90 3.83
C ILE A 97 -8.31 2.95 2.87
N PRO A 98 -7.69 1.80 2.52
CA PRO A 98 -6.55 1.76 1.61
C PRO A 98 -6.82 2.52 0.32
N PHE A 99 -5.82 3.25 -0.18
CA PHE A 99 -5.96 4.08 -1.39
C PHE A 99 -6.52 3.31 -2.60
N CYS A 100 -6.20 2.02 -2.75
CA CYS A 100 -6.70 1.18 -3.84
C CYS A 100 -8.17 0.79 -3.70
N GLU A 101 -8.73 0.85 -2.49
CA GLU A 101 -10.13 0.51 -2.17
C GLU A 101 -11.01 1.76 -2.03
N ALA A 102 -10.41 2.90 -1.71
CA ALA A 102 -11.08 4.18 -1.56
C ALA A 102 -11.56 4.74 -2.92
N ASN A 103 -12.73 5.41 -2.92
CA ASN A 103 -13.16 6.19 -4.08
C ASN A 103 -12.40 7.52 -4.22
N GLU A 104 -12.57 8.24 -5.33
CA GLU A 104 -11.83 9.49 -5.62
C GLU A 104 -11.97 10.57 -4.54
N PHE A 105 -13.11 10.64 -3.85
CA PHE A 105 -13.30 11.58 -2.74
C PHE A 105 -12.58 11.09 -1.47
N GLU A 106 -12.66 9.80 -1.17
CA GLU A 106 -12.08 9.20 0.03
C GLU A 106 -10.55 9.13 0.00
N LYS A 107 -9.94 8.99 -1.18
CA LYS A 107 -8.47 8.91 -1.36
C LYS A 107 -7.73 10.12 -0.78
N TYR A 108 -8.37 11.28 -0.78
CA TYR A 108 -7.77 12.56 -0.41
C TYR A 108 -8.53 13.28 0.72
N ASP A 109 -9.56 12.65 1.30
CA ASP A 109 -10.24 13.20 2.48
C ASP A 109 -9.33 13.06 3.71
N VAL A 110 -9.01 14.19 4.35
CA VAL A 110 -8.19 14.24 5.58
C VAL A 110 -8.70 13.33 6.70
N ASN A 111 -10.00 13.04 6.73
CA ASN A 111 -10.62 12.16 7.72
C ASN A 111 -10.40 10.67 7.43
N ASN A 112 -9.97 10.33 6.21
CA ASN A 112 -9.46 9.00 5.87
C ASN A 112 -7.98 8.82 6.24
N GLY A 113 -7.40 9.74 7.01
CA GLY A 113 -5.99 9.73 7.41
C GLY A 113 -5.77 9.64 8.91
N LEU A 114 -4.79 8.84 9.31
CA LEU A 114 -4.22 8.81 10.66
C LEU A 114 -2.72 9.16 10.57
N LEU A 115 -2.23 10.00 11.49
CA LEU A 115 -0.79 10.16 11.67
C LEU A 115 -0.30 9.14 12.71
N LEU A 116 0.50 8.18 12.28
CA LEU A 116 0.96 7.06 13.11
C LEU A 116 2.48 6.97 13.09
N SER A 117 3.10 6.54 14.19
CA SER A 117 4.52 6.16 14.15
C SER A 117 4.73 5.02 13.15
N SER A 118 5.86 4.99 12.46
CA SER A 118 6.11 4.03 11.38
C SER A 118 5.91 2.56 11.80
N GLU A 119 6.16 2.21 13.06
CA GLU A 119 5.84 0.87 13.61
C GLU A 119 4.33 0.64 13.71
N LEU A 120 3.58 1.57 14.30
CA LEU A 120 2.13 1.47 14.47
C LEU A 120 1.39 1.50 13.13
N HIS A 121 1.87 2.30 12.16
CA HIS A 121 1.37 2.30 10.79
C HIS A 121 1.44 0.90 10.17
N LYS A 122 2.60 0.25 10.25
CA LYS A 122 2.77 -1.13 9.73
C LYS A 122 1.86 -2.14 10.42
N LEU A 123 1.59 -1.98 11.71
CA LEU A 123 0.65 -2.85 12.43
C LEU A 123 -0.79 -2.60 12.02
N PHE A 124 -1.16 -1.34 11.81
CA PHE A 124 -2.48 -0.92 11.37
C PHE A 124 -2.79 -1.46 9.97
N ASP A 125 -1.88 -1.27 9.00
CA ASP A 125 -2.03 -1.80 7.63
C ASP A 125 -2.20 -3.32 7.60
N LYS A 126 -1.55 -4.03 8.52
CA LYS A 126 -1.64 -5.49 8.68
C LYS A 126 -2.86 -5.95 9.46
N LYS A 127 -3.74 -5.03 9.89
CA LYS A 127 -4.90 -5.30 10.77
C LYS A 127 -4.53 -5.92 12.13
N LEU A 128 -3.26 -5.80 12.54
CA LEU A 128 -2.76 -6.26 13.84
C LEU A 128 -2.91 -5.21 14.95
N LEU A 129 -3.16 -3.96 14.56
CA LEU A 129 -3.63 -2.87 15.41
C LEU A 129 -4.92 -2.34 14.81
N LYS A 130 -5.99 -2.28 15.60
CA LYS A 130 -7.28 -1.71 15.22
C LYS A 130 -7.71 -0.64 16.22
N ILE A 131 -8.56 0.26 15.77
CA ILE A 131 -9.24 1.23 16.64
C ILE A 131 -10.73 0.91 16.53
N ASN A 132 -11.34 0.52 17.64
CA ASN A 132 -12.75 0.22 17.68
C ASN A 132 -13.56 1.53 17.57
N PRO A 133 -14.40 1.69 16.55
CA PRO A 133 -15.11 2.94 16.31
C PRO A 133 -16.19 3.23 17.36
N GLU A 134 -16.76 2.20 17.99
CA GLU A 134 -17.81 2.35 19.00
C GLU A 134 -17.22 2.67 20.38
N THR A 135 -16.21 1.89 20.79
CA THR A 135 -15.61 2.03 22.13
C THR A 135 -14.46 3.03 22.17
N ARG A 136 -13.94 3.43 21.01
CA ARG A 136 -12.74 4.28 20.85
C ARG A 136 -11.49 3.68 21.49
N LEU A 137 -11.46 2.35 21.68
CA LEU A 137 -10.32 1.64 22.25
C LEU A 137 -9.38 1.13 21.16
N ILE A 138 -8.08 1.13 21.47
CA ILE A 138 -7.05 0.50 20.65
C ILE A 138 -7.01 -1.00 20.95
N GLU A 139 -7.21 -1.81 19.91
CA GLU A 139 -7.20 -3.27 19.95
C GLU A 139 -5.94 -3.79 19.28
N ILE A 140 -5.09 -4.48 20.05
CA ILE A 140 -3.87 -5.12 19.54
C ILE A 140 -4.18 -6.60 19.40
N ASP A 141 -3.82 -7.18 18.26
CA ASP A 141 -4.06 -8.59 17.97
C ASP A 141 -3.39 -9.50 19.01
N ASN A 142 -4.09 -10.59 19.38
CA ASN A 142 -3.63 -11.52 20.41
C ASN A 142 -2.25 -12.12 20.11
N VAL A 143 -1.90 -12.31 18.82
CA VAL A 143 -0.56 -12.81 18.43
C VAL A 143 0.53 -11.85 18.89
N LEU A 144 0.29 -10.54 18.82
CA LEU A 144 1.24 -9.52 19.26
C LEU A 144 1.31 -9.38 20.79
N LEU A 145 0.18 -9.59 21.48
CA LEU A 145 0.12 -9.56 22.94
C LEU A 145 0.94 -10.69 23.59
N GLN A 146 1.08 -11.83 22.89
CA GLN A 146 1.85 -12.98 23.34
C GLN A 146 3.38 -12.80 23.20
N ILE A 147 3.83 -11.81 22.42
CA ILE A 147 5.26 -11.54 22.23
C ILE A 147 5.78 -10.78 23.44
N GLU A 148 6.72 -11.39 24.17
CA GLU A 148 7.40 -10.74 25.29
C GLU A 148 8.09 -9.44 24.85
N ASN A 149 8.00 -8.41 25.68
CA ASN A 149 8.60 -7.08 25.45
C ASN A 149 8.13 -6.37 24.17
N ASN A 150 6.98 -6.74 23.60
CA ASN A 150 6.40 -5.98 22.50
C ASN A 150 5.92 -4.60 22.96
N LYS A 151 6.56 -3.54 22.45
CA LYS A 151 6.32 -2.15 22.86
C LYS A 151 4.89 -1.68 22.60
N CYS A 152 4.19 -2.23 21.60
CA CYS A 152 2.84 -1.78 21.28
C CYS A 152 1.77 -2.27 22.27
N ASN A 153 2.09 -3.28 23.10
CA ASN A 153 1.16 -3.81 24.10
C ASN A 153 0.69 -2.74 25.11
N ILE A 154 1.50 -1.70 25.34
CA ILE A 154 1.15 -0.58 26.24
C ILE A 154 -0.04 0.25 25.76
N TYR A 155 -0.35 0.18 24.46
CA TYR A 155 -1.47 0.92 23.85
C TYR A 155 -2.77 0.12 23.88
N HIS A 156 -2.72 -1.19 24.15
CA HIS A 156 -3.93 -2.01 24.17
C HIS A 156 -4.91 -1.52 25.24
N ASN A 157 -6.19 -1.42 24.87
CA ASN A 157 -7.28 -0.88 25.69
C ASN A 157 -7.09 0.58 26.14
N LYS A 158 -6.18 1.33 25.51
CA LYS A 158 -6.14 2.78 25.65
C LYS A 158 -7.22 3.40 24.79
N GLU A 159 -7.93 4.36 25.37
CA GLU A 159 -8.89 5.18 24.66
C GLU A 159 -8.17 6.24 23.82
N ILE A 160 -8.69 6.48 22.62
CA ILE A 160 -8.18 7.49 21.69
C ILE A 160 -9.25 8.54 21.40
N VAL A 161 -8.84 9.81 21.36
CA VAL A 161 -9.73 10.91 21.01
C VAL A 161 -9.59 11.20 19.53
N LEU A 162 -10.64 10.87 18.77
CA LEU A 162 -10.78 11.17 17.35
C LEU A 162 -12.08 11.94 17.11
N ASP A 163 -12.10 12.76 16.07
CA ASP A 163 -13.33 13.40 15.60
C ASP A 163 -14.28 12.38 14.95
N ASP A 164 -15.57 12.69 14.96
CA ASP A 164 -16.61 11.77 14.48
C ASP A 164 -16.49 11.47 12.97
N ALA A 165 -15.89 12.38 12.20
CA ALA A 165 -15.66 12.16 10.77
C ALA A 165 -14.60 11.06 10.55
N THR A 166 -13.52 11.04 11.32
CA THR A 166 -12.52 9.96 11.31
C THR A 166 -13.12 8.64 11.80
N ILE A 167 -13.93 8.68 12.86
CA ILE A 167 -14.62 7.48 13.38
C ILE A 167 -15.54 6.86 12.31
N LYS A 168 -16.18 7.68 11.47
CA LYS A 168 -16.98 7.19 10.34
C LYS A 168 -16.16 6.41 9.32
N TYR A 169 -14.90 6.77 9.09
CA TYR A 169 -13.98 6.00 8.25
C TYR A 169 -13.58 4.67 8.90
N LEU A 170 -13.23 4.69 10.19
CA LEU A 170 -12.91 3.46 10.94
C LEU A 170 -14.07 2.46 10.94
N SER A 171 -15.31 2.95 11.04
CA SER A 171 -16.53 2.13 11.00
C SER A 171 -16.74 1.37 9.70
N LYS A 172 -16.09 1.78 8.60
CA LYS A 172 -16.20 1.11 7.30
C LYS A 172 -15.27 -0.10 7.16
N ILE A 173 -14.21 -0.17 7.97
CA ILE A 173 -13.15 -1.17 7.85
C ILE A 173 -13.03 -2.10 9.05
N TYR A 174 -13.72 -1.78 10.15
CA TYR A 174 -13.78 -2.59 11.37
C TYR A 174 -14.65 -3.83 11.14
#